data_AF-A0AAJ1X130-F1
#
_entry.id   AF-A0AAJ1X130-F1
#
_cell.length_a   1.000
_cell.length_b   1.000
_cell.length_c   1.000
_cell.angle_alpha   90.00
_cell.angle_beta   90.00
_cell.angle_gamma   90.00
#
_symmetry.space_group_name_H-M   'P 1'
#
loop_
_entity.id
_entity.type
_entity.pdbx_description
1 polymer ?
#
loop_
_entity_poly.entity_id
_entity_poly.type
_entity_poly.pdbx_seq_one_letter_code
_entity_poly.pdbx_strand_id
1 'polypeptide(L)'
;MALPAAYAVGSRPVEILRLVLLLLHVLGFAALIGGLLAQVRDEEKRITPPVRDGIGTAFVAGLLLVGVLEAGDADVDHVKIAVKFAIGLVLLVLVMANTRKPRIPDGLFFGLLTLTIVEVVVAIFVSPVHTS
;
A
#
# COMPACT_ATOMS: atom_id res chain seq x y z
N MET A 1 -6.43 29.01 35.70
CA MET A 1 -5.79 28.74 34.39
C MET A 1 -5.67 27.23 34.25
N ALA A 2 -6.72 26.59 33.73
CA ALA A 2 -6.78 25.14 33.54
C ALA A 2 -6.51 24.84 32.06
N LEU A 3 -5.63 23.88 31.78
CA LEU A 3 -5.30 23.47 30.42
C LEU A 3 -6.51 22.79 29.77
N PRO A 4 -6.84 23.09 28.49
CA PRO A 4 -7.98 22.51 27.81
C PRO A 4 -7.77 21.01 27.53
N ALA A 5 -8.88 20.25 27.62
CA ALA A 5 -9.00 18.81 27.38
C ALA A 5 -8.77 18.39 25.91
N ALA A 6 -7.84 19.03 25.20
CA ALA A 6 -7.59 18.84 23.77
C ALA A 6 -6.67 17.65 23.44
N TYR A 7 -6.44 16.73 24.39
CA TYR A 7 -5.64 15.52 24.18
C TYR A 7 -6.46 14.22 24.26
N ALA A 8 -7.77 14.25 24.03
CA ALA A 8 -8.56 13.03 23.86
C ALA A 8 -8.47 12.51 22.40
N VAL A 9 -7.24 12.36 21.90
CA VAL A 9 -6.98 11.53 20.71
C VAL A 9 -7.02 10.08 21.19
N GLY A 10 -7.60 9.18 20.39
CA GLY A 10 -7.70 7.75 20.70
C GLY A 10 -6.42 7.20 21.34
N SER A 11 -6.57 6.27 22.29
CA SER A 11 -5.50 5.81 23.18
C SER A 11 -4.12 5.79 22.50
N ARG A 12 -3.11 6.47 23.08
CA ARG A 12 -1.76 6.64 22.49
C ARG A 12 -1.20 5.39 21.78
N PRO A 13 -1.39 4.16 22.29
CA PRO A 13 -0.94 2.95 21.61
C PRO A 13 -1.55 2.71 20.22
N VAL A 14 -2.84 3.01 20.04
CA VAL A 14 -3.56 2.81 18.76
C VAL A 14 -3.02 3.75 17.69
N GLU A 15 -2.72 4.99 18.06
CA GLU A 15 -2.13 5.96 17.13
C GLU A 15 -0.70 5.54 16.71
N ILE A 16 0.11 5.04 17.65
CA ILE A 16 1.44 4.50 17.32
C ILE A 16 1.32 3.31 16.37
N LEU A 17 0.38 2.39 16.63
CA LEU A 17 0.12 1.25 15.76
C LEU A 17 -0.28 1.69 14.35
N ARG A 18 -1.19 2.67 14.24
CA ARG A 18 -1.61 3.25 12.96
C ARG A 18 -0.43 3.82 12.19
N LEU A 19 0.45 4.58 12.84
CA LEU A 19 1.64 5.16 12.20
C LEU A 19 2.66 4.10 11.77
N VAL A 20 2.88 3.06 12.58
CA VAL A 20 3.77 1.95 12.23
C VAL A 20 3.24 1.18 11.03
N LEU A 21 1.95 0.85 11.02
CA LEU A 21 1.34 0.16 9.89
C LEU A 21 1.36 1.03 8.62
N LEU A 22 1.12 2.33 8.74
CA LEU A 22 1.23 3.27 7.63
C LEU A 22 2.65 3.32 7.07
N LEU A 23 3.67 3.35 7.95
CA LEU A 23 5.06 3.30 7.55
C LEU A 23 5.38 2.00 6.79
N LEU A 24 4.96 0.85 7.32
CA LEU A 24 5.16 -0.44 6.66
C LEU A 24 4.46 -0.52 5.30
N HIS A 25 3.25 0.03 5.20
CA HIS A 25 2.49 0.09 3.96
C HIS A 25 3.23 0.87 2.87
N VAL A 26 3.72 2.07 3.22
CA VAL A 26 4.48 2.93 2.31
C VAL A 26 5.83 2.32 1.95
N LEU A 27 6.55 1.74 2.91
CA LEU A 27 7.83 1.04 2.65
C LEU A 27 7.65 -0.19 1.76
N GLY A 28 6.55 -0.92 1.90
CA GLY A 28 6.21 -2.03 1.02
C GLY A 28 6.04 -1.59 -0.43
N PHE A 29 5.31 -0.48 -0.68
CA PHE A 29 5.21 0.10 -2.02
C PHE A 29 6.54 0.64 -2.53
N ALA A 30 7.35 1.26 -1.68
CA ALA A 30 8.68 1.73 -2.06
C ALA A 30 9.59 0.55 -2.49
N ALA A 31 9.55 -0.57 -1.78
CA ALA A 31 10.29 -1.78 -2.14
C ALA A 31 9.76 -2.42 -3.45
N LEU A 32 8.44 -2.43 -3.64
CA LEU A 32 7.80 -2.91 -4.86
C LEU A 32 8.23 -2.08 -6.08
N ILE A 33 8.03 -0.76 -6.01
CA ILE A 33 8.36 0.17 -7.10
C ILE A 33 9.88 0.18 -7.32
N GLY A 34 10.68 0.30 -6.27
CA GLY A 34 12.14 0.30 -6.36
C GLY A 34 12.70 -0.99 -6.97
N GLY A 35 12.16 -2.16 -6.58
CA GLY A 35 12.55 -3.46 -7.13
C GLY A 35 12.15 -3.65 -8.60
N LEU A 36 11.04 -3.06 -9.03
CA LEU A 36 10.67 -3.01 -10.44
C LEU A 36 11.58 -2.04 -11.20
N LEU A 37 11.75 -0.80 -10.72
CA LEU A 37 12.57 0.23 -11.36
C LEU A 37 14.03 -0.19 -11.55
N ALA A 38 14.59 -0.93 -10.58
CA ALA A 38 15.95 -1.46 -10.66
C ALA A 38 16.18 -2.35 -11.89
N GLN A 39 15.12 -3.00 -12.39
CA GLN A 39 15.18 -3.92 -13.52
C GLN A 39 14.71 -3.29 -14.83
N VAL A 40 14.32 -2.00 -14.88
CA VAL A 40 13.69 -1.39 -16.08
C VAL A 40 14.58 -1.46 -17.33
N ARG A 41 15.91 -1.42 -17.16
CA ARG A 41 16.87 -1.51 -18.26
C ARG A 41 17.37 -2.93 -18.57
N ASP A 42 17.01 -3.90 -17.74
CA ASP A 42 17.47 -5.29 -17.90
C ASP A 42 16.75 -5.96 -19.08
N GLU A 43 17.41 -6.84 -19.82
CA GLU A 43 16.77 -7.58 -20.91
C GLU A 43 15.79 -8.63 -20.38
N GLU A 44 16.07 -9.19 -19.20
CA GLU A 44 15.23 -10.17 -18.53
C GLU A 44 14.56 -9.59 -17.29
N LYS A 45 13.21 -9.57 -17.30
CA LYS A 45 12.43 -9.13 -16.15
C LYS A 45 12.04 -10.31 -15.28
N ARG A 46 12.06 -10.14 -13.96
CA ARG A 46 11.60 -11.15 -12.99
C ARG A 46 11.01 -10.52 -11.73
N ILE A 47 10.29 -11.34 -10.98
CA ILE A 47 9.83 -11.00 -9.64
C ILE A 47 11.01 -11.24 -8.69
N THR A 48 11.65 -10.16 -8.25
CA THR A 48 12.75 -10.21 -7.27
C THR A 48 12.20 -10.26 -5.84
N PRO A 49 13.01 -10.68 -4.84
CA PRO A 49 12.59 -10.68 -3.44
C PRO A 49 12.03 -9.32 -2.97
N PRO A 50 12.65 -8.16 -3.28
CA PRO A 50 12.08 -6.85 -2.92
C PRO A 50 10.68 -6.59 -3.52
N VAL A 51 10.42 -7.02 -4.76
CA VAL A 51 9.10 -6.90 -5.40
C VAL A 51 8.06 -7.74 -4.67
N ARG A 52 8.41 -9.02 -4.41
CA ARG A 52 7.52 -9.97 -3.73
C ARG A 52 7.22 -9.55 -2.29
N ASP A 53 8.26 -9.24 -1.53
CA ASP A 53 8.15 -8.91 -0.11
C ASP A 53 7.55 -7.51 0.07
N GLY A 54 7.82 -6.60 -0.88
CA GLY A 54 7.23 -5.27 -0.93
C GLY A 54 5.71 -5.29 -1.08
N ILE A 55 5.17 -5.97 -2.09
CA ILE A 55 3.71 -6.06 -2.27
C ILE A 55 3.03 -6.80 -1.12
N GLY A 56 3.67 -7.86 -0.60
CA GLY A 56 3.15 -8.61 0.54
C GLY A 56 3.05 -7.74 1.80
N THR A 57 4.13 -7.00 2.10
CA THR A 57 4.18 -6.08 3.25
C THR A 57 3.17 -4.95 3.08
N ALA A 58 3.12 -4.32 1.90
CA ALA A 58 2.18 -3.25 1.61
C ALA A 58 0.73 -3.72 1.81
N PHE A 59 0.36 -4.86 1.22
CA PHE A 59 -1.00 -5.36 1.29
C PHE A 59 -1.43 -5.73 2.71
N VAL A 60 -0.60 -6.48 3.45
CA VAL A 60 -0.91 -6.88 4.82
C VAL A 60 -1.00 -5.66 5.74
N ALA A 61 -0.06 -4.72 5.64
CA ALA A 61 -0.10 -3.50 6.43
C ALA A 61 -1.34 -2.65 6.11
N GLY A 62 -1.71 -2.56 4.83
CA GLY A 62 -2.94 -1.87 4.37
C GLY A 62 -4.21 -2.50 4.93
N LEU A 63 -4.30 -3.84 4.92
CA LEU A 63 -5.45 -4.56 5.49
C LEU A 63 -5.56 -4.33 7.00
N LEU A 64 -4.44 -4.36 7.72
CA LEU A 64 -4.42 -4.08 9.16
C LEU A 64 -4.79 -2.62 9.46
N LEU A 65 -4.36 -1.67 8.63
CA LEU A 65 -4.74 -0.26 8.75
C LEU A 65 -6.25 -0.08 8.64
N VAL A 66 -6.91 -0.75 7.70
CA VAL A 66 -8.37 -0.74 7.60
C VAL A 66 -8.99 -1.19 8.91
N GLY A 67 -8.53 -2.31 9.49
CA GLY A 67 -9.05 -2.78 10.78
C GLY A 67 -8.86 -1.77 11.92
N VAL A 68 -7.73 -1.05 11.96
CA VAL A 68 -7.49 0.01 12.96
C VAL A 68 -8.41 1.22 12.74
N LEU A 69 -8.69 1.59 11.48
CA LEU A 69 -9.58 2.70 11.15
C LEU A 69 -11.03 2.38 11.48
N GLU A 70 -11.48 1.17 11.15
CA GLU A 70 -12.83 0.66 11.44
C GLU A 70 -13.09 0.48 12.94
N ALA A 71 -12.04 0.25 13.73
CA ALA A 71 -12.13 0.17 15.19
C ALA A 71 -12.19 1.54 15.89
N GLY A 72 -11.97 2.63 15.15
CA GLY A 72 -12.09 3.99 15.65
C GLY A 72 -13.49 4.58 15.47
N ASP A 73 -13.68 5.80 15.98
CA ASP A 73 -14.96 6.53 15.87
C ASP A 73 -15.07 7.38 14.59
N ALA A 74 -14.12 7.25 13.66
CA ALA A 74 -14.08 8.05 12.44
C ALA A 74 -15.00 7.47 11.36
N ASP A 75 -15.64 8.32 10.56
CA ASP A 75 -16.44 7.88 9.43
C ASP A 75 -15.51 7.35 8.31
N VAL A 76 -15.66 6.08 7.99
CA VAL A 76 -14.78 5.36 7.06
C VAL A 76 -15.46 5.22 5.70
N ASP A 77 -14.84 5.79 4.67
CA ASP A 77 -15.30 5.62 3.30
C ASP A 77 -14.94 4.22 2.77
N HIS A 78 -15.87 3.28 2.93
CA HIS A 78 -15.68 1.90 2.48
C HIS A 78 -15.54 1.77 0.96
N VAL A 79 -16.06 2.71 0.16
CA VAL A 79 -15.90 2.68 -1.30
C VAL A 79 -14.45 2.93 -1.65
N LYS A 80 -13.82 3.94 -1.04
CA LYS A 80 -12.39 4.22 -1.24
C LYS A 80 -11.52 3.05 -0.79
N ILE A 81 -11.85 2.44 0.34
CA ILE A 81 -11.13 1.26 0.84
C ILE A 81 -11.28 0.09 -0.13
N ALA A 82 -12.49 -0.20 -0.61
CA ALA A 82 -12.75 -1.30 -1.53
C ALA A 82 -11.95 -1.15 -2.83
N VAL A 83 -11.86 0.07 -3.38
CA VAL A 83 -11.08 0.33 -4.61
C VAL A 83 -9.59 0.08 -4.38
N LYS A 84 -9.01 0.64 -3.30
CA LYS A 84 -7.58 0.43 -2.98
C LYS A 84 -7.27 -1.03 -2.70
N PHE A 85 -8.15 -1.70 -1.96
CA PHE A 85 -8.03 -3.12 -1.66
C PHE A 85 -8.05 -3.97 -2.94
N ALA A 86 -8.98 -3.69 -3.86
CA ALA A 86 -9.08 -4.42 -5.13
C ALA A 86 -7.79 -4.27 -5.97
N ILE A 87 -7.27 -3.05 -6.11
CA ILE A 87 -6.02 -2.81 -6.87
C ILE A 87 -4.84 -3.51 -6.20
N GLY A 88 -4.69 -3.36 -4.88
CA GLY A 88 -3.64 -4.03 -4.11
C GLY A 88 -3.72 -5.56 -4.19
N LEU A 89 -4.93 -6.12 -4.19
CA LEU A 89 -5.14 -7.56 -4.32
C LEU A 89 -4.76 -8.07 -5.71
N VAL A 90 -5.10 -7.34 -6.77
CA VAL A 90 -4.68 -7.67 -8.14
C VAL A 90 -3.15 -7.67 -8.25
N LEU A 91 -2.48 -6.64 -7.72
CA LEU A 91 -1.02 -6.58 -7.69
C LEU A 91 -0.42 -7.77 -6.92
N LEU A 92 -0.95 -8.08 -5.73
CA LEU A 92 -0.51 -9.20 -4.92
C LEU A 92 -0.64 -10.52 -5.67
N VAL A 93 -1.80 -10.79 -6.27
CA VAL A 93 -2.06 -12.02 -7.02
C VAL A 93 -1.10 -12.13 -8.21
N LEU A 94 -0.94 -11.07 -9.00
CA LEU A 94 -0.04 -11.08 -10.15
C LEU A 94 1.41 -11.32 -9.75
N VAL A 95 1.90 -10.69 -8.69
CA VAL A 95 3.28 -10.90 -8.20
C VAL A 95 3.47 -12.31 -7.64
N MET A 96 2.55 -12.78 -6.80
CA MET A 96 2.66 -14.10 -6.16
C MET A 96 2.54 -15.24 -7.18
N ALA A 97 1.64 -15.12 -8.16
CA ALA A 97 1.48 -16.10 -9.24
C ALA A 97 2.71 -16.21 -10.15
N ASN A 98 3.55 -15.16 -10.21
CA ASN A 98 4.73 -15.12 -11.08
C ASN A 98 6.06 -15.23 -10.32
N THR A 99 6.05 -15.34 -8.98
CA THR A 99 7.26 -15.43 -8.14
C THR A 99 8.15 -16.63 -8.47
N ARG A 100 7.57 -17.75 -8.88
CA ARG A 100 8.33 -18.98 -9.20
C ARG A 100 8.87 -19.01 -10.63
N LYS A 101 8.50 -18.03 -11.47
CA LYS A 101 8.93 -18.00 -12.87
C LYS A 101 10.33 -17.40 -12.98
N PRO A 102 11.23 -17.98 -13.78
CA PRO A 102 12.58 -17.45 -13.96
C PRO A 102 12.57 -16.07 -14.65
N ARG A 103 11.56 -15.83 -15.50
CA ARG A 103 11.32 -14.57 -16.21
C ARG A 103 9.82 -14.28 -16.34
N ILE A 104 9.47 -13.01 -16.47
CA ILE A 104 8.11 -12.54 -16.76
C ILE A 104 8.07 -11.76 -18.09
N PRO A 105 6.94 -11.77 -18.81
CA PRO A 105 6.80 -10.95 -20.03
C PRO A 105 6.88 -9.45 -19.72
N ASP A 106 7.43 -8.66 -20.63
CA ASP A 106 7.56 -7.20 -20.48
C ASP A 106 6.22 -6.52 -20.24
N GLY A 107 5.16 -6.96 -20.93
CA GLY A 107 3.81 -6.43 -20.74
C GLY A 107 3.32 -6.60 -19.30
N LEU A 108 3.63 -7.72 -18.65
CA LEU A 108 3.31 -7.92 -17.23
C LEU A 108 4.17 -7.04 -16.34
N PHE A 109 5.47 -6.93 -16.62
CA PHE A 109 6.39 -6.09 -15.85
C PHE A 109 5.98 -4.61 -15.87
N PHE A 110 5.77 -4.04 -17.06
CA PHE A 110 5.31 -2.65 -17.20
C PHE A 110 3.86 -2.48 -16.73
N GLY A 111 3.04 -3.52 -16.85
CA GLY A 111 1.71 -3.56 -16.25
C GLY A 111 1.75 -3.42 -14.72
N LEU A 112 2.61 -4.19 -14.05
CA LEU A 112 2.81 -4.10 -12.59
C LEU A 112 3.33 -2.72 -12.18
N LEU A 113 4.35 -2.21 -12.88
CA LEU A 113 4.93 -0.89 -12.59
C LEU A 113 3.89 0.22 -12.75
N THR A 114 3.18 0.23 -13.88
CA THR A 114 2.17 1.24 -14.19
C THR A 114 1.00 1.15 -13.21
N LEU A 115 0.49 -0.06 -12.94
CA LEU A 115 -0.63 -0.26 -12.02
C LEU A 115 -0.27 0.17 -10.59
N THR A 116 0.97 -0.08 -10.14
CA THR A 116 1.44 0.39 -8.82
C THR A 116 1.54 1.92 -8.78
N ILE A 117 2.03 2.57 -9.83
CA ILE A 117 2.05 4.04 -9.89
C ILE A 117 0.64 4.61 -9.91
N VAL A 118 -0.27 4.01 -10.69
CA VAL A 118 -1.69 4.41 -10.73
C VAL A 118 -2.34 4.26 -9.36
N GLU A 119 -2.05 3.20 -8.61
CA GLU A 119 -2.53 3.01 -7.24
C GLU A 119 -2.14 4.20 -6.34
N VAL A 120 -0.87 4.59 -6.36
CA VAL A 120 -0.35 5.73 -5.58
C VAL A 120 -0.96 7.05 -6.03
N VAL A 121 -1.10 7.26 -7.35
CA VAL A 121 -1.74 8.46 -7.92
C VAL A 121 -3.20 8.55 -7.49
N VAL A 122 -3.96 7.44 -7.60
CA VAL A 122 -5.35 7.38 -7.12
C VAL A 122 -5.40 7.68 -5.62
N ALA A 123 -4.46 7.15 -4.83
CA ALA A 123 -4.38 7.45 -3.41
C ALA A 123 -4.17 8.95 -3.13
N ILE A 124 -3.32 9.64 -3.90
CA ILE A 124 -3.02 11.07 -3.68
C ILE A 124 -4.13 11.98 -4.21
N PHE A 125 -4.61 11.75 -5.42
CA PHE A 125 -5.49 12.69 -6.14
C PHE A 125 -6.97 12.40 -5.96
N VAL A 126 -7.36 11.14 -5.77
CA VAL A 126 -8.77 10.74 -5.57
C VAL A 126 -9.12 10.66 -4.07
N SER A 127 -8.11 10.66 -3.19
CA SER A 127 -8.30 10.81 -1.73
C SER A 127 -7.81 12.17 -1.22
N PRO A 128 -8.30 13.33 -1.70
CA PRO A 128 -7.93 14.60 -1.12
C PRO A 128 -8.41 14.65 0.35
N VAL A 129 -7.46 14.55 1.27
CA VAL A 129 -7.63 14.62 2.73
C VAL A 129 -8.14 15.99 3.21
N HIS A 130 -8.41 16.94 2.31
CA HIS A 130 -8.66 18.35 2.65
C HIS A 130 -10.00 18.93 2.18
N THR A 131 -11.03 18.10 1.95
CA THR A 131 -12.39 18.63 1.74
C THR A 131 -13.41 17.79 2.49
N SER A 132 -13.45 17.95 3.81
CA SER A 132 -14.58 17.66 4.69
C SER A 132 -14.46 18.57 5.91
#